data_AF-A0A5B8UDQ9-F1
#
_entry.id   AF-A0A5B8UDQ9-F1
#
_cell.length_a   1.000
_cell.length_b   1.000
_cell.length_c   1.000
_cell.angle_alpha   90.00
_cell.angle_beta   90.00
_cell.angle_gamma   90.00
#
_symmetry.space_group_name_H-M   'P 1'
#
loop_
_entity.id
_entity.type
_entity.pdbx_description
1 polymer ?
#
loop_
_entity_poly.entity_id
_entity_poly.type
_entity_poly.pdbx_seq_one_letter_code
_entity_poly.pdbx_strand_id
1 'polypeptide(L)'
;MKKFLLMATLFAAVATTSASAQGGGGMTPEQRAERMKQMKTELIAKAKISDAEADKVMQIQQESRQGMRGLRDLSQEDRQKKMDEIKAENDKKFKAIPLTDDQVKAVDAFYEEQMKRMMDRMKGNGGQGGNGNQ
;
A
#
# COMPACT_ATOMS: atom_id res chain seq x y z
N MET A 1 -7.66 -24.16 -27.13
CA MET A 1 -6.22 -24.05 -27.44
C MET A 1 -5.71 -22.73 -26.88
N LYS A 2 -4.65 -22.82 -26.08
CA LYS A 2 -4.02 -21.75 -25.30
C LYS A 2 -3.43 -20.67 -26.22
N LYS A 3 -3.76 -19.41 -25.95
CA LYS A 3 -2.94 -18.24 -26.34
C LYS A 3 -3.04 -17.18 -25.26
N PHE A 4 -2.46 -17.45 -24.09
CA PHE A 4 -2.04 -16.38 -23.20
C PHE A 4 -0.70 -15.86 -23.73
N LEU A 5 -0.76 -14.66 -24.32
CA LEU A 5 0.39 -13.91 -24.76
C LEU A 5 1.21 -13.52 -23.52
N LEU A 6 2.43 -14.01 -23.49
CA LEU A 6 3.55 -13.50 -22.71
C LEU A 6 3.61 -11.97 -22.80
N MET A 7 3.52 -11.30 -21.65
CA MET A 7 4.11 -9.98 -21.49
C MET A 7 5.02 -10.02 -20.27
N ALA A 8 6.22 -10.54 -20.51
CA ALA A 8 7.35 -10.40 -19.64
C ALA A 8 7.99 -9.01 -19.86
N THR A 9 8.64 -8.53 -18.81
CA THR A 9 9.65 -7.46 -18.78
C THR A 9 9.22 -6.03 -19.09
N LEU A 10 9.11 -5.24 -18.01
CA LEU A 10 9.85 -3.98 -17.88
C LEU A 10 9.96 -3.60 -16.39
N PHE A 11 10.88 -4.24 -15.68
CA PHE A 11 11.48 -3.67 -14.47
C PHE A 11 12.38 -2.51 -14.92
N ALA A 12 11.77 -1.34 -15.13
CA ALA A 12 12.53 -0.11 -15.30
C ALA A 12 13.05 0.31 -13.92
N ALA A 13 14.31 -0.01 -13.65
CA ALA A 13 15.09 0.57 -12.58
C ALA A 13 15.25 2.07 -12.85
N VAL A 14 14.37 2.89 -12.28
CA VAL A 14 14.60 4.33 -12.16
C VAL A 14 15.46 4.57 -10.93
N ALA A 15 16.77 4.45 -11.12
CA ALA A 15 17.77 5.02 -10.24
C ALA A 15 18.08 6.43 -10.76
N THR A 16 17.55 7.47 -10.11
CA THR A 16 18.19 8.78 -9.91
C THR A 16 17.21 9.77 -9.30
N THR A 17 17.38 10.06 -8.01
CA THR A 17 17.58 11.40 -7.42
C THR A 17 17.24 11.32 -5.93
N SER A 18 18.27 11.46 -5.10
CA SER A 18 18.16 11.63 -3.66
C SER A 18 17.55 13.00 -3.35
N ALA A 19 16.23 13.07 -3.27
CA ALA A 19 15.51 14.17 -2.64
C ALA A 19 14.99 13.65 -1.29
N SER A 20 15.85 13.74 -0.28
CA SER A 20 15.54 13.43 1.12
C SER A 20 14.52 14.43 1.64
N ALA A 21 13.23 14.07 1.65
CA ALA A 21 12.17 14.92 2.17
C ALA A 21 11.11 14.10 2.92
N GLN A 22 11.50 13.45 4.01
CA GLN A 22 10.63 13.24 5.17
C GLN A 22 11.49 12.75 6.34
N GLY A 23 11.50 13.51 7.44
CA GLY A 23 12.28 13.20 8.63
C GLY A 23 11.91 11.85 9.26
N GLY A 24 12.93 11.20 9.82
CA GLY A 24 12.82 9.98 10.63
C GLY A 24 13.30 8.71 9.92
N GLY A 25 14.53 8.28 10.23
CA GLY A 25 15.07 6.93 10.00
C GLY A 25 14.63 6.24 8.71
N GLY A 26 15.31 6.53 7.60
CA GLY A 26 15.05 5.85 6.33
C GLY A 26 15.29 4.35 6.44
N MET A 27 14.22 3.57 6.30
CA MET A 27 14.29 2.11 6.18
C MET A 27 15.15 1.74 4.96
N THR A 28 16.16 0.88 5.14
CA THR A 28 17.01 0.44 4.03
C THR A 28 16.18 -0.33 2.98
N PRO A 29 16.64 -0.43 1.72
CA PRO A 29 15.96 -1.23 0.69
C PRO A 29 15.69 -2.67 1.14
N GLU A 30 16.62 -3.28 1.86
CA GLU A 30 16.53 -4.65 2.38
C GLU A 30 15.45 -4.75 3.44
N GLN A 31 15.44 -3.84 4.41
CA GLN A 31 14.40 -3.77 5.44
C GLN A 31 13.01 -3.54 4.84
N ARG A 32 12.91 -2.79 3.75
CA ARG A 32 11.65 -2.59 3.02
C ARG A 32 11.19 -3.89 2.37
N ALA A 33 12.11 -4.61 1.71
CA ALA A 33 11.79 -5.90 1.09
C ALA A 33 11.34 -6.92 2.13
N GLU A 34 12.01 -6.97 3.29
CA GLU A 34 11.64 -7.86 4.39
C GLU A 34 10.26 -7.51 4.94
N ARG A 35 9.96 -6.24 5.18
CA ARG A 35 8.63 -5.79 5.59
C ARG A 35 7.57 -6.21 4.58
N MET A 36 7.81 -6.01 3.28
CA MET A 36 6.87 -6.41 2.23
C MET A 36 6.64 -7.92 2.23
N LYS A 37 7.70 -8.71 2.42
CA LYS A 37 7.59 -10.17 2.54
C LYS A 37 6.78 -10.58 3.77
N GLN A 38 7.04 -10.00 4.93
CA GLN A 38 6.26 -10.25 6.15
C GLN A 38 4.79 -9.88 5.95
N MET A 39 4.53 -8.72 5.34
CA MET A 39 3.18 -8.25 5.07
C MET A 39 2.42 -9.19 4.13
N LYS A 40 3.10 -9.71 3.10
CA LYS A 40 2.54 -10.71 2.18
C LYS A 40 2.20 -12.00 2.91
N THR A 41 3.12 -12.52 3.73
CA THR A 41 2.90 -13.73 4.52
C THR A 41 1.71 -13.59 5.47
N GLU A 42 1.59 -12.46 6.17
CA GLU A 42 0.45 -12.19 7.05
C GLU A 42 -0.87 -12.08 6.29
N LEU A 43 -0.87 -11.40 5.14
CA LEU A 43 -2.03 -11.28 4.28
C LEU A 43 -2.53 -12.65 3.80
N ILE A 44 -1.63 -13.49 3.29
CA ILE A 44 -1.93 -14.87 2.87
C ILE A 44 -2.53 -15.65 4.03
N ALA A 45 -1.91 -15.60 5.22
CA ALA A 45 -2.36 -16.36 6.38
C ALA A 45 -3.74 -15.90 6.89
N LYS A 46 -3.99 -14.59 6.96
CA LYS A 46 -5.26 -14.05 7.48
C LYS A 46 -6.39 -14.13 6.48
N ALA A 47 -6.13 -13.78 5.22
CA ALA A 47 -7.14 -13.78 4.17
C ALA A 47 -7.32 -15.15 3.51
N LYS A 48 -6.43 -16.12 3.77
CA LYS A 48 -6.45 -17.45 3.15
C LYS A 48 -6.50 -17.37 1.62
N ILE A 49 -5.69 -16.48 1.06
CA ILE A 49 -5.55 -16.26 -0.38
C ILE A 49 -4.22 -16.84 -0.87
N SER A 50 -4.12 -17.11 -2.16
CA SER A 50 -2.89 -17.58 -2.80
C SER A 50 -1.82 -16.49 -2.87
N ASP A 51 -0.58 -16.91 -3.12
CA ASP A 51 0.56 -16.01 -3.30
C ASP A 51 0.34 -15.00 -4.42
N ALA A 52 -0.22 -15.44 -5.55
CA ALA A 52 -0.51 -14.61 -6.71
C ALA A 52 -1.67 -13.62 -6.48
N GLU A 53 -2.66 -13.98 -5.65
CA GLU A 53 -3.73 -13.07 -5.24
C GLU A 53 -3.20 -12.01 -4.28
N ALA A 54 -2.36 -12.41 -3.32
CA ALA A 54 -1.71 -11.49 -2.39
C ALA A 54 -0.82 -10.48 -3.12
N ASP A 55 -0.08 -10.90 -4.15
CA ASP A 55 0.70 -9.98 -4.99
C ASP A 55 -0.17 -8.91 -5.65
N LYS A 56 -1.31 -9.31 -6.24
CA LYS A 56 -2.25 -8.36 -6.86
C LYS A 56 -2.86 -7.41 -5.83
N VAL A 57 -3.30 -7.93 -4.69
CA VAL A 57 -3.86 -7.12 -3.59
C VAL A 57 -2.83 -6.09 -3.12
N MET A 58 -1.58 -6.50 -2.89
CA MET A 58 -0.52 -5.61 -2.44
C MET A 58 -0.13 -4.58 -3.51
N GLN A 59 -0.13 -4.97 -4.79
CA GLN A 59 0.11 -4.06 -5.90
C GLN A 59 -0.96 -2.96 -5.94
N ILE A 60 -2.25 -3.31 -5.87
CA ILE A 60 -3.33 -2.32 -5.85
C ILE A 60 -3.17 -1.39 -4.65
N GLN A 61 -2.80 -1.91 -3.48
CA GLN A 61 -2.58 -1.07 -2.31
C GLN A 61 -1.39 -0.10 -2.49
N GLN A 62 -0.34 -0.54 -3.19
CA GLN A 62 0.81 0.31 -3.50
C GLN A 62 0.43 1.41 -4.50
N GLU A 63 -0.27 1.06 -5.56
CA GLU A 63 -0.77 1.99 -6.58
C GLU A 63 -1.74 3.01 -5.97
N SER A 64 -2.66 2.56 -5.12
CA SER A 64 -3.55 3.41 -4.33
C SER A 64 -2.75 4.43 -3.51
N ARG A 65 -1.76 3.96 -2.72
CA ARG A 65 -0.88 4.84 -1.95
C ARG A 65 -0.10 5.83 -2.82
N GLN A 66 0.28 5.45 -4.03
CA GLN A 66 0.97 6.33 -4.98
C GLN A 66 0.02 7.37 -5.57
N GLY A 67 -1.19 6.98 -5.97
CA GLY A 67 -2.22 7.89 -6.47
C GLY A 67 -2.63 8.95 -5.44
N MET A 68 -2.58 8.58 -4.16
CA MET A 68 -2.84 9.47 -3.03
C MET A 68 -1.71 10.50 -2.78
N ARG A 69 -0.53 10.33 -3.38
CA ARG A 69 0.57 11.30 -3.24
C ARG A 69 0.23 12.58 -3.99
N GLY A 70 0.59 13.72 -3.41
CA GLY A 70 0.35 15.04 -4.02
C GLY A 70 -1.10 15.52 -3.94
N LEU A 71 -2.03 14.74 -3.37
CA LEU A 71 -3.42 15.20 -3.16
C LEU A 71 -3.51 16.42 -2.24
N ARG A 72 -2.50 16.62 -1.38
CA ARG A 72 -2.43 17.76 -0.44
C ARG A 72 -2.29 19.10 -1.14
N ASP A 73 -1.69 19.11 -2.34
CA ASP A 73 -1.39 20.31 -3.11
C ASP A 73 -2.56 20.72 -4.04
N LEU A 74 -3.58 19.86 -4.16
CA LEU A 74 -4.78 20.11 -4.96
C LEU A 74 -5.82 20.94 -4.21
N SER A 75 -6.65 21.64 -4.98
CA SER A 75 -7.89 22.26 -4.49
C SER A 75 -8.81 21.20 -3.87
N GLN A 76 -9.77 21.62 -3.05
CA GLN A 76 -10.70 20.67 -2.42
C GLN A 76 -11.52 19.88 -3.46
N GLU A 77 -11.95 20.55 -4.53
CA GLU A 77 -12.71 19.94 -5.62
C GLU A 77 -11.87 18.94 -6.40
N ASP A 78 -10.66 19.34 -6.83
CA ASP A 78 -9.75 18.45 -7.57
C ASP A 78 -9.28 17.27 -6.73
N ARG A 79 -9.07 17.50 -5.43
CA ARG A 79 -8.76 16.44 -4.48
C ARG A 79 -9.88 15.42 -4.42
N GLN A 80 -11.14 15.86 -4.25
CA GLN A 80 -12.28 14.95 -4.18
C GLN A 80 -12.44 14.17 -5.48
N LYS A 81 -12.36 14.84 -6.63
CA LYS A 81 -12.44 14.18 -7.93
C LYS A 81 -11.36 13.11 -8.10
N LYS A 82 -10.11 13.43 -7.74
CA LYS A 82 -9.00 12.47 -7.84
C LYS A 82 -9.13 11.31 -6.84
N MET A 83 -9.67 11.55 -5.66
CA MET A 83 -10.02 10.49 -4.70
C MET A 83 -11.04 9.51 -5.28
N ASP A 84 -12.10 10.02 -5.90
CA ASP A 84 -13.16 9.20 -6.48
C ASP A 84 -12.65 8.39 -7.68
N GLU A 85 -11.79 8.99 -8.52
CA GLU A 85 -11.10 8.30 -9.61
C GLU A 85 -10.23 7.15 -9.11
N ILE A 86 -9.38 7.39 -8.09
CA ILE A 86 -8.53 6.37 -7.48
C ILE A 86 -9.39 5.24 -6.89
N LYS A 87 -10.48 5.59 -6.19
CA LYS A 87 -11.39 4.60 -5.60
C LYS A 87 -12.03 3.74 -6.68
N ALA A 88 -12.58 4.36 -7.73
CA ALA A 88 -13.22 3.64 -8.82
C ALA A 88 -12.23 2.74 -9.59
N GLU A 89 -10.98 3.18 -9.77
CA GLU A 89 -9.94 2.36 -10.39
C GLU A 89 -9.55 1.17 -9.51
N ASN A 90 -9.34 1.39 -8.21
CA ASN A 90 -9.01 0.32 -7.27
C ASN A 90 -10.15 -0.70 -7.16
N ASP A 91 -11.41 -0.25 -7.08
CA ASP A 91 -12.58 -1.13 -7.02
C ASP A 91 -12.65 -2.05 -8.25
N LYS A 92 -12.33 -1.53 -9.44
CA LYS A 92 -12.25 -2.33 -10.67
C LYS A 92 -11.13 -3.37 -10.58
N LYS A 93 -9.94 -2.98 -10.11
CA LYS A 93 -8.79 -3.89 -9.99
C LYS A 93 -9.04 -4.98 -8.94
N PHE A 94 -9.63 -4.64 -7.79
CA PHE A 94 -9.96 -5.61 -6.74
C PHE A 94 -10.98 -6.64 -7.21
N LYS A 95 -12.03 -6.22 -7.93
CA LYS A 95 -13.03 -7.13 -8.52
C LYS A 95 -12.45 -8.08 -9.58
N ALA A 96 -11.29 -7.76 -10.17
CA ALA A 96 -10.60 -8.63 -11.11
C ALA A 96 -9.76 -9.73 -10.43
N ILE A 97 -9.60 -9.66 -9.09
CA ILE A 97 -8.99 -10.73 -8.30
C ILE A 97 -10.09 -11.74 -7.96
N PRO A 98 -9.90 -13.04 -8.23
CA PRO A 98 -10.93 -14.07 -8.01
C PRO A 98 -11.07 -14.44 -6.52
N LEU A 99 -11.33 -13.44 -5.67
CA LEU A 99 -11.56 -13.62 -4.23
C LEU A 99 -13.03 -13.97 -3.96
N THR A 100 -13.26 -14.81 -2.95
CA THR A 100 -14.60 -15.00 -2.38
C THR A 100 -14.97 -13.82 -1.48
N ASP A 101 -16.26 -13.65 -1.20
CA ASP A 101 -16.74 -12.58 -0.30
C ASP A 101 -16.08 -12.61 1.09
N ASP A 102 -15.83 -13.82 1.62
CA ASP A 102 -15.14 -13.98 2.90
C ASP A 102 -13.67 -13.60 2.83
N GLN A 103 -13.00 -13.89 1.70
CA GLN A 103 -11.63 -13.46 1.46
C GLN A 103 -11.55 -11.94 1.30
N VAL A 104 -12.50 -11.30 0.60
CA VAL A 104 -12.58 -9.84 0.48
C VAL A 104 -12.69 -9.20 1.86
N LYS A 105 -13.63 -9.66 2.70
CA LYS A 105 -13.78 -9.17 4.09
C LYS A 105 -12.50 -9.35 4.91
N ALA A 106 -11.80 -10.47 4.74
CA ALA A 106 -10.56 -10.74 5.47
C ALA A 106 -9.40 -9.85 5.00
N VAL A 107 -9.32 -9.55 3.70
CA VAL A 107 -8.38 -8.56 3.14
C VAL A 107 -8.67 -7.17 3.71
N ASP A 108 -9.94 -6.75 3.71
CA ASP A 108 -10.34 -5.46 4.25
C ASP A 108 -9.99 -5.33 5.74
N ALA A 109 -10.36 -6.33 6.54
CA ALA A 109 -10.04 -6.39 7.97
C ALA A 109 -8.53 -6.34 8.23
N PHE A 110 -7.70 -7.00 7.40
CA PHE A 110 -6.24 -6.94 7.52
C PHE A 110 -5.71 -5.51 7.35
N TYR A 111 -6.19 -4.78 6.33
CA TYR A 111 -5.73 -3.42 6.09
C TYR A 111 -6.29 -2.40 7.09
N GLU A 112 -7.52 -2.58 7.56
CA GLU A 112 -8.10 -1.79 8.66
C GLU A 112 -7.28 -1.96 9.94
N GLU A 113 -6.91 -3.19 10.30
CA GLU A 113 -6.08 -3.46 11.48
C GLU A 113 -4.70 -2.82 11.33
N GLN A 114 -4.08 -2.90 10.15
CA GLN A 114 -2.82 -2.20 9.85
C GLN A 114 -2.95 -0.68 10.01
N MET A 115 -4.03 -0.10 9.49
CA MET A 115 -4.29 1.34 9.62
C MET A 115 -4.47 1.73 11.08
N LYS A 116 -5.25 0.95 11.85
CA LYS A 116 -5.46 1.17 13.28
C LYS A 116 -4.16 1.09 14.07
N ARG A 117 -3.34 0.06 13.85
CA ARG A 117 -2.01 -0.07 14.45
C ARG A 117 -1.11 1.13 14.12
N MET A 118 -1.20 1.65 12.89
CA MET A 118 -0.47 2.86 12.51
C MET A 118 -0.98 4.09 13.24
N MET A 119 -2.30 4.29 13.32
CA MET A 119 -2.91 5.39 14.07
C MET A 119 -2.57 5.31 15.56
N ASP A 120 -2.61 4.14 16.17
CA ASP A 120 -2.29 3.92 17.58
C ASP A 120 -0.82 4.28 17.86
N ARG A 121 0.10 3.91 16.97
CA ARG A 121 1.51 4.33 17.05
C ARG A 121 1.67 5.85 16.91
N MET A 122 0.93 6.48 15.99
CA MET A 122 0.97 7.93 15.80
C MET A 122 0.41 8.67 17.02
N LYS A 123 -0.66 8.16 17.62
CA LYS A 123 -1.28 8.71 18.83
C LYS A 123 -0.41 8.49 20.07
N GLY A 124 0.25 7.34 20.18
CA GLY A 124 1.17 7.01 21.29
C GLY A 124 2.51 7.74 21.21
N ASN A 125 3.02 8.02 20.00
CA ASN A 125 4.28 8.73 19.78
C ASN A 125 4.12 10.27 19.64
N GLY A 126 2.88 10.77 19.64
CA GLY A 126 2.56 12.20 19.62
C GLY A 126 2.73 12.93 20.95
N GLY A 127 3.15 12.23 22.01
CA GLY A 127 3.37 12.78 23.35
C GLY A 127 4.84 12.81 23.82
N GLN A 128 5.80 12.43 22.98
CA GLN A 128 7.20 12.30 23.38
C GLN A 128 8.15 12.89 22.32
N GLY A 129 7.95 14.18 22.01
CA GLY A 129 8.83 14.97 21.15
C GLY A 129 9.20 16.33 21.76
N GLY A 130 8.94 16.52 23.06
CA GLY A 130 9.21 17.77 23.77
C GLY A 130 9.75 17.50 25.16
N ASN A 131 10.96 16.93 25.26
CA ASN A 131 11.83 17.22 26.39
C ASN A 131 13.28 16.81 26.11
N GLY A 132 14.20 17.72 26.37
CA GLY A 132 15.59 17.39 26.67
C GLY A 132 16.62 17.79 25.62
N ASN A 133 16.92 19.09 25.50
CA ASN A 133 18.28 19.51 25.76
C ASN A 133 18.35 20.96 26.26
N GLN A 134 19.34 21.16 27.12
CA GLN A 134 19.68 22.31 27.96
C GLN A 134 19.77 23.65 27.23
#